data_AF-A0A4R5U4B5-F1
#
_entry.id   AF-A0A4R5U4B5-F1
#
_cell.length_a   1.000
_cell.length_b   1.000
_cell.length_c   1.000
_cell.angle_alpha   90.00
_cell.angle_beta   90.00
_cell.angle_gamma   90.00
#
_symmetry.space_group_name_H-M   'P 1'
#
loop_
_entity.id
_entity.type
_entity.pdbx_description
1 polymer ?
#
loop_
_entity_poly.entity_id
_entity_poly.type
_entity_poly.pdbx_seq_one_letter_code
_entity_poly.pdbx_strand_id
1 'polypeptide(L)'
;MNMKSTSQHMNWGALLPAYVILGGAALLMLGGAQEISQNNGHPFGVVLALLASAALFGVLVVLTWMNWRAARFRASRWGWYDQTGQKGGFLKGFLFGLLGVFVVHMVLLFAMVTPSAPNAVRAIASISLQPISILYPVVAVVAGYLTRFVRATRI
;
A
#
# COMPACT_ATOMS: atom_id res chain seq x y z
N MET A 1 -12.81 -11.78 -34.49
CA MET A 1 -13.28 -11.23 -33.20
C MET A 1 -12.32 -10.12 -32.79
N ASN A 2 -12.81 -8.88 -32.64
CA ASN A 2 -11.98 -7.76 -32.20
C ASN A 2 -11.68 -7.94 -30.71
N MET A 3 -10.46 -8.33 -30.34
CA MET A 3 -10.06 -8.41 -28.93
C MET A 3 -10.03 -6.99 -28.37
N LYS A 4 -11.05 -6.61 -27.59
CA LYS A 4 -11.07 -5.33 -26.88
C LYS A 4 -9.85 -5.25 -25.97
N SER A 5 -9.07 -4.19 -26.11
CA SER A 5 -7.88 -3.94 -25.28
C SER A 5 -8.26 -3.89 -23.80
N THR A 6 -7.39 -4.38 -22.92
CA THR A 6 -7.56 -4.29 -21.45
C THR A 6 -7.83 -2.86 -20.99
N SER A 7 -7.25 -1.86 -21.67
CA SER A 7 -7.46 -0.44 -21.36
C SER A 7 -8.92 0.01 -21.51
N GLN A 8 -9.68 -0.59 -22.44
CA GLN A 8 -11.10 -0.28 -22.65
C GLN A 8 -12.00 -0.80 -21.52
N HIS A 9 -11.50 -1.75 -20.73
CA HIS A 9 -12.22 -2.32 -19.59
C HIS A 9 -11.81 -1.71 -18.26
N MET A 10 -10.86 -0.79 -18.22
CA MET A 10 -10.46 -0.07 -16.99
C MET A 10 -11.51 0.97 -16.61
N ASN A 11 -11.82 1.06 -15.31
CA ASN A 11 -12.76 2.05 -14.80
C ASN A 11 -12.00 3.36 -14.49
N TRP A 12 -11.75 4.16 -15.51
CA TRP A 12 -11.08 5.46 -15.35
C TRP A 12 -11.92 6.47 -14.59
N GLY A 13 -13.25 6.43 -14.69
CA GLY A 13 -14.14 7.33 -13.95
C GLY A 13 -13.99 7.20 -12.43
N ALA A 14 -13.75 5.99 -11.92
CA ALA A 14 -13.49 5.77 -10.50
C ALA A 14 -12.03 6.08 -10.09
N LEU A 15 -11.07 5.95 -11.02
CA LEU A 15 -9.64 6.09 -10.72
C LEU A 15 -9.15 7.53 -10.85
N LEU A 16 -9.72 8.33 -11.75
CA LEU A 16 -9.34 9.72 -12.00
C LEU A 16 -9.41 10.61 -10.74
N PRO A 17 -10.49 10.60 -9.94
CA PRO A 17 -10.53 11.40 -8.71
C PRO A 17 -9.42 11.03 -7.73
N ALA A 18 -9.08 9.73 -7.63
CA ALA A 18 -7.99 9.27 -6.79
C ALA A 18 -6.63 9.80 -7.29
N TYR A 19 -6.37 9.80 -8.60
CA TYR A 19 -5.16 10.38 -9.18
C TYR A 19 -5.02 11.87 -8.87
N VAL A 20 -6.11 12.63 -9.00
CA VAL A 20 -6.09 14.07 -8.71
C VAL A 20 -5.81 14.32 -7.23
N ILE A 21 -6.55 13.66 -6.33
CA ILE A 21 -6.46 13.90 -4.89
C ILE A 21 -5.14 13.36 -4.34
N LEU A 22 -4.87 12.07 -4.54
CA LEU A 22 -3.68 11.42 -3.97
C LEU A 22 -2.42 11.85 -4.71
N GLY A 23 -2.47 12.05 -6.02
CA GLY A 23 -1.33 12.50 -6.81
C GLY A 23 -0.99 13.95 -6.50
N GLY A 24 -2.00 14.82 -6.40
CA GLY A 24 -1.81 16.20 -5.95
C GLY A 24 -1.23 16.27 -4.54
N ALA A 25 -1.79 15.51 -3.58
CA ALA A 25 -1.26 15.45 -2.22
C ALA A 25 0.17 14.89 -2.17
N ALA A 26 0.49 13.87 -2.98
CA ALA A 26 1.84 13.30 -3.04
C ALA A 26 2.87 14.31 -3.55
N LEU A 27 2.51 15.10 -4.57
CA LEU A 27 3.36 16.18 -5.09
C LEU A 27 3.51 17.32 -4.09
N LEU A 28 2.45 17.68 -3.37
CA LEU A 28 2.53 18.68 -2.29
C LEU A 28 3.48 18.24 -1.17
N MET A 29 3.41 16.97 -0.75
CA MET A 29 4.34 16.43 0.24
C MET A 29 5.79 16.41 -0.25
N LEU A 30 6.00 16.08 -1.54
CA LEU A 30 7.33 16.12 -2.15
C LEU A 30 7.89 17.55 -2.22
N GLY A 31 7.07 18.51 -2.65
CA GLY A 31 7.43 19.93 -2.66
C GLY A 31 7.69 20.47 -1.26
N GLY A 32 6.87 20.10 -0.28
CA GLY A 32 7.07 20.44 1.12
C GLY A 32 8.38 19.88 1.69
N ALA A 33 8.78 18.65 1.32
CA ALA A 33 10.08 18.10 1.71
C ALA A 33 11.24 18.96 1.17
N GLN A 34 11.15 19.40 -0.09
CA GLN A 34 12.12 20.29 -0.70
C GLN A 34 12.17 21.65 0.01
N GLU A 35 11.02 22.24 0.30
CA GLU A 35 10.91 23.53 0.99
C GLU A 35 11.51 23.47 2.41
N ILE A 36 11.18 22.43 3.18
CA ILE A 36 11.76 22.20 4.52
C ILE A 36 13.29 22.07 4.40
N SER A 37 13.78 21.31 3.42
CA SER A 37 15.22 21.11 3.22
C SER A 37 15.95 22.41 2.83
N GLN A 38 15.36 23.22 1.96
CA GLN A 38 15.95 24.48 1.49
C GLN A 38 15.99 25.55 2.58
N ASN A 39 15.03 25.52 3.51
CA ASN A 39 14.93 26.47 4.61
C ASN A 39 15.63 26.00 5.90
N ASN A 40 16.58 25.05 5.81
CA ASN A 40 17.28 24.47 6.97
C ASN A 40 16.34 23.91 8.05
N GLY A 41 15.17 23.40 7.64
CA GLY A 41 14.21 22.78 8.53
C GLY A 41 14.71 21.44 9.10
N HIS A 42 14.02 20.95 10.13
CA HIS A 42 14.44 19.74 10.83
C HIS A 42 14.46 18.52 9.88
N PRO A 43 15.56 17.74 9.83
CA PRO A 43 15.73 16.65 8.86
C PRO A 43 14.66 15.56 8.98
N PHE A 44 14.12 15.35 10.19
CA PHE A 44 12.99 14.45 10.39
C PHE A 44 11.72 14.89 9.63
N GLY A 45 11.47 16.20 9.52
CA GLY A 45 10.33 16.72 8.75
C GLY A 45 10.45 16.42 7.25
N VAL A 46 11.67 16.54 6.71
CA VAL A 46 11.98 16.16 5.32
C VAL A 46 11.69 14.67 5.10
N VAL A 47 12.21 13.81 5.98
CA VAL A 47 12.02 12.35 5.87
C VAL A 47 10.54 11.99 5.95
N LEU A 48 9.78 12.56 6.90
CA LEU A 48 8.35 12.30 7.03
C LEU A 48 7.57 12.73 5.78
N ALA A 49 7.87 13.91 5.22
CA ALA A 49 7.21 14.40 4.01
C ALA A 49 7.51 13.50 2.80
N LEU A 50 8.76 13.03 2.65
CA LEU A 50 9.14 12.06 1.62
C LEU A 50 8.42 10.72 1.80
N LEU A 51 8.34 10.20 3.04
CA LEU A 51 7.62 8.96 3.34
C LEU A 51 6.13 9.10 3.05
N ALA A 52 5.52 10.23 3.38
CA ALA A 52 4.12 10.51 3.07
C ALA A 52 3.87 10.56 1.55
N SER A 53 4.74 11.24 0.80
CA SER A 53 4.69 11.28 -0.67
C SER A 53 4.79 9.88 -1.28
N ALA A 54 5.79 9.10 -0.84
CA ALA A 54 6.00 7.73 -1.30
C ALA A 54 4.80 6.82 -0.97
N ALA A 55 4.22 6.97 0.22
CA ALA A 55 3.04 6.21 0.62
C ALA A 55 1.83 6.51 -0.27
N LEU A 56 1.58 7.79 -0.59
CA LEU A 56 0.45 8.20 -1.45
C LEU A 56 0.61 7.69 -2.89
N PHE A 57 1.82 7.80 -3.47
CA PHE A 57 2.11 7.18 -4.77
C PHE A 57 1.98 5.66 -4.72
N GLY A 58 2.42 5.02 -3.64
CA GLY A 58 2.24 3.58 -3.42
C GLY A 58 0.77 3.17 -3.45
N VAL A 59 -0.11 3.93 -2.77
CA VAL A 59 -1.56 3.70 -2.82
C VAL A 59 -2.09 3.84 -4.25
N LEU A 60 -1.68 4.87 -4.99
CA LEU A 60 -2.07 5.04 -6.39
C LEU A 60 -1.66 3.86 -7.27
N VAL A 61 -0.41 3.39 -7.15
CA VAL A 61 0.09 2.23 -7.88
C VAL A 61 -0.76 0.99 -7.58
N VAL A 62 -1.11 0.76 -6.31
CA VAL A 62 -1.98 -0.35 -5.91
C VAL A 62 -3.38 -0.22 -6.53
N LEU A 63 -3.99 0.96 -6.47
CA LEU A 63 -5.32 1.20 -7.06
C LEU A 63 -5.30 0.99 -8.59
N THR A 64 -4.27 1.47 -9.27
CA THR A 64 -4.11 1.30 -10.71
C THR A 64 -3.89 -0.16 -11.09
N TRP A 65 -3.06 -0.88 -10.33
CA TRP A 65 -2.87 -2.30 -10.51
C TRP A 65 -4.16 -3.09 -10.27
N MET A 66 -4.93 -2.75 -9.23
CA MET A 66 -6.24 -3.35 -8.98
C MET A 66 -7.20 -3.08 -10.15
N ASN A 67 -7.29 -1.84 -10.64
CA ASN A 67 -8.14 -1.51 -11.77
C ASN A 67 -7.74 -2.27 -13.05
N TRP A 68 -6.45 -2.35 -13.33
CA TRP A 68 -5.90 -3.11 -14.45
C TRP A 68 -6.22 -4.60 -14.35
N ARG A 69 -6.02 -5.21 -13.17
CA ARG A 69 -6.32 -6.63 -12.95
C ARG A 69 -7.82 -6.93 -13.09
N ALA A 70 -8.66 -6.08 -12.52
CA ALA A 70 -10.10 -6.18 -12.68
C ALA A 70 -10.53 -6.01 -14.15
N ALA A 71 -9.87 -5.11 -14.89
CA ALA A 71 -10.11 -4.93 -16.32
C ALA A 71 -9.70 -6.17 -17.13
N ARG A 72 -8.55 -6.79 -16.83
CA ARG A 72 -8.14 -8.05 -17.46
C ARG A 72 -9.14 -9.16 -17.21
N PHE A 73 -9.60 -9.30 -15.97
CA PHE A 73 -10.60 -10.30 -15.61
C PHE A 73 -11.96 -10.04 -16.30
N ARG A 74 -12.38 -8.78 -16.47
CA ARG A 74 -13.57 -8.43 -17.26
C ARG A 74 -13.38 -8.75 -18.74
N ALA A 75 -12.21 -8.45 -19.30
CA ALA A 75 -11.89 -8.70 -20.69
C ALA A 75 -11.86 -10.21 -20.99
N SER A 76 -11.26 -11.04 -20.12
CA SER A 76 -11.24 -12.49 -20.29
C SER A 76 -12.63 -13.14 -20.20
N ARG A 77 -13.57 -12.46 -19.53
CA ARG A 77 -14.96 -12.94 -19.35
C ARG A 77 -15.94 -12.39 -20.38
N TRP A 78 -15.48 -11.55 -21.30
CA TRP A 78 -16.34 -10.98 -22.33
C TRP A 78 -16.79 -12.09 -23.29
N GLY A 79 -18.04 -12.55 -23.13
CA GLY A 79 -18.65 -13.59 -23.96
C GLY A 79 -18.82 -14.97 -23.32
N TRP A 80 -18.42 -15.16 -22.05
CA TRP A 80 -18.53 -16.44 -21.34
C TRP A 80 -19.39 -16.27 -20.08
N TYR A 81 -20.54 -16.95 -20.01
CA TYR A 81 -21.59 -16.71 -19.00
C TYR A 81 -21.25 -17.21 -17.57
N ASP A 82 -20.29 -18.11 -17.37
CA ASP A 82 -20.31 -18.95 -16.15
C ASP A 82 -19.08 -18.91 -15.21
N GLN A 83 -18.10 -18.04 -15.44
CA GLN A 83 -16.88 -18.05 -14.60
C GLN A 83 -16.98 -17.15 -13.34
N THR A 84 -17.77 -17.51 -12.33
CA THR A 84 -17.78 -16.71 -11.08
C THR A 84 -16.39 -16.66 -10.40
N GLY A 85 -15.93 -15.46 -10.03
CA GLY A 85 -14.61 -15.28 -9.43
C GLY A 85 -14.49 -16.01 -8.08
N GLN A 86 -13.29 -16.51 -7.75
CA GLN A 86 -13.09 -17.28 -6.53
C GLN A 86 -13.40 -16.44 -5.29
N LYS A 87 -14.39 -16.88 -4.49
CA LYS A 87 -14.78 -16.21 -3.24
C LYS A 87 -13.84 -16.58 -2.08
N GLY A 88 -13.78 -15.70 -1.08
CA GLY A 88 -13.02 -15.90 0.16
C GLY A 88 -11.54 -15.50 0.08
N GLY A 89 -10.73 -16.00 1.02
CA GLY A 89 -9.30 -15.65 1.12
C GLY A 89 -8.98 -14.42 1.97
N PHE A 90 -10.01 -13.70 2.47
CA PHE A 90 -9.82 -12.59 3.39
C PHE A 90 -9.09 -13.03 4.66
N LEU A 91 -9.59 -14.07 5.35
CA LEU A 91 -8.99 -14.54 6.60
C LEU A 91 -7.53 -14.98 6.41
N LYS A 92 -7.22 -15.67 5.31
CA LYS A 92 -5.85 -16.04 4.96
C LYS A 92 -4.95 -14.81 4.82
N GLY A 93 -5.38 -13.82 4.03
CA GLY A 93 -4.64 -12.57 3.86
C GLY A 93 -4.48 -11.77 5.15
N PHE A 94 -5.54 -11.73 5.96
CA PHE A 94 -5.56 -11.06 7.26
C PHE A 94 -4.54 -11.67 8.22
N LEU A 95 -4.51 -13.00 8.34
CA LEU A 95 -3.54 -13.71 9.19
C LEU A 95 -2.10 -13.50 8.70
N PHE A 96 -1.85 -13.51 7.39
CA PHE A 96 -0.52 -13.18 6.86
C PHE A 96 -0.13 -11.73 7.11
N GLY A 97 -1.07 -10.79 7.00
CA GLY A 97 -0.84 -9.38 7.33
C GLY A 97 -0.49 -9.19 8.80
N LEU A 98 -1.25 -9.84 9.71
CA LEU A 98 -0.94 -9.86 11.14
C LEU A 98 0.45 -10.44 11.42
N LEU A 99 0.75 -11.60 10.82
CA LEU A 99 2.06 -12.24 10.99
C LEU A 99 3.19 -11.33 10.49
N GLY A 100 3.01 -10.67 9.35
CA GLY A 100 3.98 -9.72 8.81
C GLY A 100 4.27 -8.56 9.76
N VAL A 101 3.22 -7.88 10.26
CA VAL A 101 3.39 -6.80 11.24
C VAL A 101 4.01 -7.32 12.54
N PHE A 102 3.61 -8.50 12.99
CA PHE A 102 4.18 -9.13 14.17
C PHE A 102 5.69 -9.37 14.03
N VAL A 103 6.14 -9.89 12.89
CA VAL A 103 7.57 -10.08 12.62
C VAL A 103 8.32 -8.75 12.64
N VAL A 104 7.78 -7.70 11.98
CA VAL A 104 8.40 -6.36 12.01
C VAL A 104 8.46 -5.80 13.43
N HIS A 105 7.39 -5.95 14.21
CA HIS A 105 7.36 -5.55 15.62
C HIS A 105 8.43 -6.28 16.42
N MET A 106 8.56 -7.60 16.26
CA MET A 106 9.59 -8.39 16.95
C MET A 106 11.00 -7.94 16.57
N VAL A 107 11.26 -7.69 15.27
CA VAL A 107 12.57 -7.19 14.82
C VAL A 107 12.92 -5.86 15.47
N LEU A 108 11.96 -4.93 15.56
CA LEU A 108 12.19 -3.64 16.20
C LEU A 108 12.34 -3.78 17.71
N LEU A 109 11.55 -4.66 18.34
CA LEU A 109 11.70 -4.96 19.77
C LEU A 109 13.10 -5.50 20.06
N PHE A 110 13.58 -6.47 19.28
CA PHE A 110 14.95 -6.99 19.38
C PHE A 110 16.00 -5.90 19.15
N ALA A 111 15.83 -5.06 18.12
CA ALA A 111 16.74 -3.96 17.84
C ALA A 111 16.79 -2.92 18.98
N MET A 112 15.68 -2.71 19.70
CA MET A 112 15.60 -1.80 20.84
C MET A 112 16.32 -2.36 22.08
N VAL A 113 16.14 -3.65 22.38
CA VAL A 113 16.66 -4.27 23.62
C VAL A 113 18.07 -4.84 23.49
N THR A 114 18.59 -4.98 22.27
CA THR A 114 19.93 -5.52 22.02
C THR A 114 21.01 -4.50 22.41
N PRO A 115 21.87 -4.78 23.41
CA PRO A 115 22.87 -3.83 23.88
C PRO A 115 23.95 -3.49 22.85
N SER A 116 24.25 -4.44 21.95
CA SER A 116 25.23 -4.27 20.87
C SER A 116 24.72 -3.50 19.66
N ALA A 117 23.42 -3.16 19.60
CA ALA A 117 22.88 -2.36 18.52
C ALA A 117 23.33 -0.89 18.64
N PRO A 118 23.65 -0.21 17.51
CA PRO A 118 24.00 1.21 17.53
C PRO A 118 22.90 2.05 18.20
N ASN A 119 23.29 3.10 18.94
CA ASN A 119 22.35 3.98 19.64
C ASN A 119 21.26 4.56 18.71
N ALA A 120 21.63 4.90 17.47
CA ALA A 120 20.69 5.37 16.46
C ALA A 120 19.63 4.31 16.10
N VAL A 121 20.04 3.04 15.94
CA VAL A 121 19.14 1.93 15.62
C VAL A 121 18.17 1.68 16.77
N ARG A 122 18.66 1.68 18.01
CA ARG A 122 17.82 1.55 19.21
C ARG A 122 16.81 2.69 19.34
N ALA A 123 17.22 3.93 19.06
CA ALA A 123 16.34 5.08 19.10
C ALA A 123 15.24 4.99 18.03
N ILE A 124 15.61 4.66 16.78
CA ILE A 124 14.65 4.44 15.69
C ILE A 124 13.67 3.33 16.06
N ALA A 125 14.17 2.22 16.60
CA ALA A 125 13.34 1.10 17.01
C ALA A 125 12.33 1.50 18.10
N SER A 126 12.79 2.18 19.15
CA SER A 126 11.93 2.68 20.23
C SER A 126 10.83 3.62 19.74
N ILE A 127 11.17 4.55 18.84
CA ILE A 127 10.19 5.50 18.27
C ILE A 127 9.20 4.77 17.36
N SER A 128 9.65 3.76 16.62
CA SER A 128 8.83 3.02 15.65
C SER A 128 7.84 2.04 16.28
N LEU A 129 8.06 1.60 17.52
CA LEU A 129 7.18 0.63 18.18
C LEU A 129 5.78 1.20 18.49
N GLN A 130 5.67 2.48 18.84
CA GLN A 130 4.38 3.14 19.08
C GLN A 130 3.46 3.13 17.85
N PRO A 131 3.86 3.67 16.68
CA PRO A 131 2.99 3.71 15.51
C PRO A 131 2.67 2.30 14.96
N ILE A 132 3.52 1.31 15.21
CA ILE A 132 3.25 -0.07 14.80
C ILE A 132 2.00 -0.66 15.45
N SER A 133 1.64 -0.24 16.67
CA SER A 133 0.39 -0.68 17.31
C SER A 133 -0.84 -0.39 16.44
N ILE A 134 -0.84 0.73 15.72
CA ILE A 134 -1.89 1.12 14.78
C ILE A 134 -1.81 0.31 13.48
N LEU A 135 -0.61 -0.13 13.08
CA LEU A 135 -0.41 -0.90 11.85
C LEU A 135 -0.95 -2.33 11.93
N TYR A 136 -1.08 -2.92 13.12
CA TYR A 136 -1.66 -4.26 13.29
C TYR A 136 -3.04 -4.41 12.64
N PRO A 137 -4.06 -3.60 12.99
CA PRO A 137 -5.35 -3.70 12.34
C PRO A 137 -5.30 -3.27 10.87
N VAL A 138 -4.58 -2.19 10.54
CA VAL A 138 -4.57 -1.62 9.18
C VAL A 138 -3.97 -2.59 8.16
N VAL A 139 -2.75 -3.07 8.41
CA VAL A 139 -2.05 -3.96 7.48
C VAL A 139 -2.78 -5.29 7.35
N ALA A 140 -3.30 -5.84 8.44
CA ALA A 140 -4.08 -7.07 8.41
C ALA A 140 -5.34 -6.93 7.56
N VAL A 141 -6.12 -5.87 7.76
CA VAL A 141 -7.33 -5.59 6.99
C VAL A 141 -6.99 -5.40 5.51
N VAL A 142 -5.99 -4.57 5.19
CA VAL A 142 -5.55 -4.32 3.81
C VAL A 142 -5.08 -5.62 3.13
N ALA A 143 -4.24 -6.42 3.80
CA ALA A 143 -3.76 -7.70 3.27
C ALA A 143 -4.91 -8.70 3.04
N GLY A 144 -5.90 -8.72 3.93
CA GLY A 144 -7.12 -9.51 3.76
C GLY A 144 -7.91 -9.11 2.52
N TYR A 145 -8.16 -7.81 2.32
CA TYR A 145 -8.87 -7.31 1.15
C TYR A 145 -8.10 -7.53 -0.15
N LEU A 146 -6.79 -7.29 -0.17
CA LEU A 146 -5.94 -7.55 -1.33
C LEU A 146 -5.94 -9.03 -1.72
N THR A 147 -5.82 -9.93 -0.75
CA THR A 147 -5.85 -11.38 -1.00
C THR A 147 -7.20 -11.82 -1.57
N ARG A 148 -8.30 -11.32 -0.99
CA ARG A 148 -9.65 -11.56 -1.49
C ARG A 148 -9.80 -11.04 -2.94
N PHE A 149 -9.33 -9.83 -3.21
CA PHE A 149 -9.39 -9.21 -4.52
C PHE A 149 -8.60 -9.99 -5.57
N VAL A 150 -7.37 -10.40 -5.24
CA VAL A 150 -6.49 -11.19 -6.11
C VAL A 150 -7.13 -12.52 -6.50
N ARG A 151 -7.78 -13.21 -5.54
CA ARG A 151 -8.50 -14.46 -5.82
C ARG A 151 -9.75 -14.22 -6.67
N ALA A 152 -10.50 -13.17 -6.38
CA ALA A 152 -11.70 -12.81 -7.13
C ALA A 152 -11.42 -12.43 -8.59
N THR A 153 -10.20 -11.97 -8.88
CA THR A 153 -9.75 -11.53 -10.21
C THR A 153 -8.68 -12.45 -10.82
N ARG A 154 -8.66 -13.72 -10.40
CA ARG A 154 -7.81 -14.75 -11.00
C ARG A 154 -8.44 -15.18 -12.34
N ILE A 155 -7.63 -15.19 -13.39
CA ILE A 155 -7.95 -15.68 -14.74
C ILE A 155 -7.39 -17.09 -14.85
#